data_AF-A0A1G2B983-F1
#
_entry.id   AF-A0A1G2B983-F1
#
_cell.length_a   1.000
_cell.length_b   1.000
_cell.length_c   1.000
_cell.angle_alpha   90.00
_cell.angle_beta   90.00
_cell.angle_gamma   90.00
#
_symmetry.space_group_name_H-M   'P 1'
#
loop_
_entity.id
_entity.type
_entity.pdbx_description
1 polymer ?
#
loop_
_entity_poly.entity_id
_entity_poly.type
_entity_poly.pdbx_seq_one_letter_code
_entity_poly.pdbx_strand_id
1 'polypeptide(L)'
;MNNFILGIVAIVHGISNNVNQLVKFQLFWGFALGFFISTLVHAFLITDNPKHLPAMIFYDQSKSFEKISSRSKNGTYEVSFKRFVVTVNKVKFVFALSFALFILIIFLALLKY
;
A
#
# COMPACT_ATOMS: atom_id res chain seq x y z
N MET A 1 -1.80 28.76 -7.09
CA MET A 1 -2.93 28.12 -6.38
C MET A 1 -3.98 27.52 -7.31
N ASN A 2 -4.44 28.23 -8.36
CA ASN A 2 -5.45 27.69 -9.30
C ASN A 2 -5.08 26.31 -9.89
N ASN A 3 -3.86 26.11 -10.35
CA ASN A 3 -3.45 24.84 -10.99
C ASN A 3 -3.46 23.66 -10.01
N PHE A 4 -3.18 23.89 -8.73
CA PHE A 4 -3.21 22.84 -7.70
C PHE A 4 -4.65 22.41 -7.40
N ILE A 5 -5.55 23.38 -7.24
CA ILE A 5 -6.98 23.13 -7.00
C ILE A 5 -7.59 22.42 -8.23
N LEU A 6 -7.28 22.87 -9.44
CA LEU A 6 -7.71 22.22 -10.68
C LEU A 6 -7.20 20.77 -10.78
N GLY A 7 -5.96 20.52 -10.35
CA GLY A 7 -5.41 19.18 -10.25
C GLY A 7 -6.20 18.29 -9.28
N ILE A 8 -6.54 18.79 -8.09
CA ILE A 8 -7.38 18.07 -7.13
C ILE A 8 -8.75 17.75 -7.73
N VAL A 9 -9.39 18.73 -8.37
CA VAL A 9 -10.70 18.55 -9.01
C VAL A 9 -10.64 17.49 -10.10
N ALA A 10 -9.59 17.49 -10.93
CA ALA A 10 -9.40 16.47 -11.97
C ALA A 10 -9.23 15.06 -11.37
N ILE A 11 -8.47 14.92 -10.28
CA ILE A 11 -8.30 13.64 -9.57
C ILE A 11 -9.65 13.17 -9.03
N VAL A 12 -10.41 14.03 -8.35
CA VAL A 12 -11.73 13.69 -7.80
C VAL A 12 -12.70 13.28 -8.93
N HIS A 13 -12.68 14.00 -10.04
CA HIS A 13 -13.52 13.67 -11.20
C HIS A 13 -13.15 12.31 -11.80
N GLY A 14 -11.85 12.03 -11.93
CA GLY A 14 -11.35 10.74 -12.39
C GLY A 14 -11.76 9.58 -11.48
N ILE A 15 -11.66 9.77 -10.15
CA ILE A 15 -12.11 8.77 -9.17
C ILE A 15 -13.61 8.54 -9.30
N SER A 16 -14.42 9.61 -9.36
CA SER A 16 -15.87 9.50 -9.47
C SER A 16 -16.31 8.75 -10.73
N ASN A 17 -15.63 9.01 -11.87
CA ASN A 17 -15.91 8.34 -13.13
C ASN A 17 -15.54 6.85 -13.07
N ASN A 18 -14.40 6.50 -12.46
CA ASN A 18 -14.03 5.11 -12.24
C ASN A 18 -15.06 4.37 -11.37
N VAL A 19 -15.52 4.99 -10.27
CA VAL A 19 -16.57 4.42 -9.42
C VAL A 19 -17.86 4.20 -10.20
N ASN A 20 -18.27 5.17 -11.05
CA ASN A 20 -19.45 5.01 -11.90
C ASN A 20 -19.34 3.81 -12.84
N GLN A 21 -18.19 3.63 -13.49
CA GLN A 21 -17.95 2.50 -14.38
C GLN A 21 -17.97 1.17 -13.61
N LEU A 22 -17.34 1.15 -12.43
CA LEU A 22 -17.30 -0.02 -11.57
C LEU A 22 -18.71 -0.49 -11.16
N VAL A 23 -19.59 0.44 -10.78
CA VAL A 23 -21.00 0.15 -10.45
C VAL A 23 -21.76 -0.28 -11.71
N LYS A 24 -21.68 0.50 -12.79
CA LYS A 24 -22.44 0.26 -14.04
C LYS A 24 -22.15 -1.10 -14.66
N PHE A 25 -20.90 -1.55 -14.61
CA PHE A 25 -20.46 -2.82 -15.21
C PHE A 25 -20.25 -3.94 -14.18
N GLN A 26 -20.62 -3.72 -12.91
CA GLN A 26 -20.49 -4.70 -11.82
C GLN A 26 -19.07 -5.28 -11.68
N LEU A 27 -18.04 -4.45 -11.88
CA LEU A 27 -16.63 -4.88 -11.95
C LEU A 27 -15.95 -5.02 -10.57
N PHE A 28 -16.73 -5.20 -9.50
CA PHE A 28 -16.23 -5.18 -8.11
C PHE A 28 -15.11 -6.17 -7.86
N TRP A 29 -15.24 -7.42 -8.33
CA TRP A 29 -14.24 -8.46 -8.15
C TRP A 29 -12.95 -8.19 -8.94
N GLY A 30 -13.08 -7.77 -10.19
CA GLY A 30 -11.94 -7.41 -11.04
C GLY A 30 -11.17 -6.22 -10.47
N PHE A 31 -11.90 -5.22 -9.98
CA PHE A 31 -11.31 -4.08 -9.27
C PHE A 31 -10.59 -4.51 -7.99
N ALA A 32 -11.21 -5.33 -7.14
CA ALA A 32 -10.59 -5.78 -5.89
C ALA A 32 -9.28 -6.55 -6.14
N LEU A 33 -9.27 -7.45 -7.12
CA LEU A 33 -8.07 -8.18 -7.53
C LEU A 33 -7.00 -7.24 -8.10
N GLY A 34 -7.37 -6.34 -9.01
CA GLY A 34 -6.44 -5.37 -9.60
C GLY A 34 -5.85 -4.42 -8.57
N PHE A 35 -6.66 -3.93 -7.64
CA PHE A 35 -6.24 -3.06 -6.54
C PHE A 35 -5.28 -3.77 -5.58
N PHE A 36 -5.57 -5.03 -5.25
CA PHE A 36 -4.71 -5.85 -4.42
C PHE A 36 -3.34 -6.10 -5.08
N ILE A 37 -3.34 -6.49 -6.36
CA ILE A 37 -2.11 -6.71 -7.13
C ILE A 37 -1.30 -5.41 -7.23
N SER A 38 -1.95 -4.28 -7.51
CA SER A 38 -1.29 -2.98 -7.57
C SER A 38 -0.65 -2.60 -6.24
N THR A 39 -1.34 -2.83 -5.11
CA THR A 39 -0.80 -2.58 -3.77
C THR A 39 0.42 -3.46 -3.48
N LEU A 40 0.36 -4.74 -3.86
CA LEU A 40 1.50 -5.64 -3.74
C LEU A 40 2.69 -5.13 -4.56
N VAL A 41 2.49 -4.83 -5.85
CA VAL A 41 3.55 -4.31 -6.74
C VAL A 41 4.17 -3.04 -6.16
N HIS A 42 3.35 -2.13 -5.62
CA HIS A 42 3.87 -0.92 -4.98
C HIS A 42 4.73 -1.26 -3.76
N ALA A 43 4.30 -2.21 -2.92
CA ALA A 43 5.07 -2.70 -1.80
C ALA A 43 6.40 -3.36 -2.23
N PHE A 44 6.41 -4.11 -3.34
CA PHE A 44 7.62 -4.69 -3.95
C PHE A 44 8.60 -3.60 -4.40
N LEU A 45 8.13 -2.48 -4.94
CA LEU A 45 8.99 -1.40 -5.45
C LEU A 45 9.66 -0.57 -4.35
N ILE A 46 9.03 -0.47 -3.16
CA ILE A 46 9.55 0.35 -2.05
C ILE A 46 10.42 -0.44 -1.06
N THR A 47 10.60 -1.74 -1.27
CA THR A 47 11.36 -2.62 -0.40
C THR A 47 12.52 -3.27 -1.14
N ASP A 48 13.73 -3.19 -0.56
CA ASP A 48 14.91 -3.85 -1.14
C ASP A 48 14.86 -5.38 -0.99
N ASN A 49 14.02 -5.88 -0.08
CA ASN A 49 13.92 -7.32 0.23
C ASN A 49 12.47 -7.80 0.22
N PRO A 50 11.89 -7.97 -0.97
CA PRO A 50 10.48 -8.29 -1.12
C PRO A 50 10.04 -9.63 -0.52
N LYS A 51 10.97 -10.60 -0.45
CA LYS A 51 10.75 -11.90 0.22
C LYS A 51 10.30 -11.77 1.68
N HIS A 52 10.59 -10.63 2.32
CA HIS A 52 10.28 -10.38 3.71
C HIS A 52 9.02 -9.53 3.94
N LEU A 53 8.32 -9.12 2.87
CA LEU A 53 7.08 -8.32 2.96
C LEU A 53 6.05 -8.92 3.93
N PRO A 54 5.72 -10.22 3.89
CA PRO A 54 4.77 -10.78 4.85
C PRO A 54 5.22 -10.56 6.30
N ALA A 55 6.51 -10.76 6.58
CA ALA A 55 7.03 -10.57 7.92
C ALA A 55 7.07 -9.09 8.35
N MET A 56 7.23 -8.16 7.41
CA MET A 56 7.16 -6.72 7.67
C MET A 56 5.72 -6.25 7.95
N ILE A 57 4.72 -6.87 7.33
CA ILE A 57 3.30 -6.51 7.48
C ILE A 57 2.73 -7.08 8.79
N PHE A 58 2.93 -8.39 9.03
CA PHE A 58 2.22 -9.11 10.10
C PHE A 58 2.89 -9.07 11.48
N TYR A 59 4.19 -8.78 11.57
CA TYR A 59 4.90 -8.73 12.86
C TYR A 59 5.22 -7.29 13.29
N ASP A 60 5.47 -7.12 14.59
CA ASP A 60 6.00 -5.89 15.15
C ASP A 60 7.43 -5.62 14.68
N GLN A 61 7.82 -4.35 14.61
CA GLN A 61 9.12 -3.92 14.08
C GLN A 61 10.30 -4.72 14.66
N SER A 62 10.33 -4.92 15.98
CA SER A 62 11.40 -5.68 16.66
C SER A 62 11.42 -7.15 16.25
N LYS A 63 10.23 -7.79 16.15
CA LYS A 63 10.10 -9.20 15.74
C LYS A 63 10.40 -9.38 14.25
N SER A 64 9.98 -8.44 13.40
CA SER A 64 10.34 -8.42 12.00
C SER A 64 11.86 -8.26 11.84
N PHE A 65 12.48 -7.38 12.62
CA PHE A 65 13.93 -7.19 12.58
C PHE A 65 14.65 -8.48 12.97
N GLU A 66 14.31 -9.08 14.11
CA GLU A 66 14.91 -10.33 14.57
C GLU A 66 14.81 -11.47 13.53
N LYS A 67 13.67 -11.58 12.84
CA LYS A 67 13.44 -12.61 11.81
C LYS A 67 14.12 -12.33 10.47
N ILE A 68 14.39 -11.07 10.14
CA ILE A 68 14.84 -10.65 8.80
C ILE A 68 16.33 -10.29 8.80
N SER A 69 16.84 -9.74 9.89
CA SER A 69 18.18 -9.20 9.96
C SER A 69 19.23 -10.32 9.92
N SER A 70 20.03 -10.34 8.86
CA SER A 70 21.24 -11.16 8.80
C SER A 70 22.30 -10.57 9.72
N ARG A 71 22.99 -11.46 10.44
CA ARG A 71 24.20 -11.11 11.19
C ARG A 71 25.42 -11.46 10.34
N SER A 72 26.35 -10.52 10.25
CA SER A 72 27.69 -10.77 9.71
C SER A 72 28.40 -11.84 10.53
N LYS A 73 29.47 -12.44 9.99
CA LYS A 73 30.33 -13.41 10.69
C LYS A 73 30.88 -12.89 12.02
N ASN A 74 30.93 -11.57 12.19
CA ASN A 74 31.38 -10.89 13.42
C ASN A 74 30.23 -10.59 14.41
N GLY A 75 29.02 -11.10 14.17
CA GLY A 75 27.85 -10.91 15.03
C GLY A 75 27.12 -9.58 14.88
N THR A 76 27.64 -8.66 14.06
CA THR A 76 27.01 -7.36 13.78
C THR A 76 25.89 -7.48 12.74
N TYR A 77 24.80 -6.74 12.91
CA TYR A 77 23.72 -6.70 11.94
C TYR A 77 24.15 -5.99 10.65
N GLU A 78 23.88 -6.60 9.49
CA GLU A 78 24.27 -6.04 8.18
C GLU A 78 23.47 -4.77 7.81
N VAL A 79 22.28 -4.60 8.38
CA VAL A 79 21.42 -3.42 8.22
C VAL A 79 21.12 -2.83 9.59
N SER A 80 21.28 -1.52 9.75
CA SER A 80 20.95 -0.85 11.00
C SER A 80 19.45 -0.90 11.28
N PHE A 81 19.08 -1.15 12.54
CA PHE A 81 17.69 -1.19 12.99
C PHE A 81 16.90 0.06 12.55
N LYS A 82 17.53 1.24 12.62
CA LYS A 82 16.93 2.50 12.18
C LYS A 82 16.52 2.50 10.70
N ARG A 83 17.39 2.00 9.79
CA ARG A 83 17.06 1.89 8.36
C ARG A 83 15.95 0.87 8.13
N PHE A 84 16.01 -0.26 8.82
CA PHE A 84 14.98 -1.30 8.75
C PHE A 84 13.59 -0.77 9.18
N VAL A 85 13.52 -0.07 10.31
CA VAL A 85 12.26 0.51 10.83
C VAL A 85 11.65 1.49 9.83
N VAL A 86 12.46 2.33 9.17
CA VAL A 86 11.96 3.25 8.13
C VAL A 86 11.31 2.48 6.98
N THR A 87 11.95 1.42 6.48
CA THR A 87 11.38 0.59 5.40
C THR A 87 10.10 -0.12 5.84
N VAL A 88 10.08 -0.73 7.02
CA VAL A 88 8.89 -1.39 7.57
C VAL A 88 7.73 -0.39 7.73
N ASN A 89 8.00 0.80 8.23
CA ASN A 89 6.96 1.83 8.39
C ASN A 89 6.42 2.30 7.04
N LYS A 90 7.27 2.46 6.02
CA LYS A 90 6.80 2.79 4.66
C LYS A 90 5.89 1.70 4.11
N VAL A 91 6.28 0.42 4.25
CA VAL A 91 5.46 -0.71 3.82
C VAL A 91 4.12 -0.71 4.55
N LYS A 92 4.12 -0.66 5.89
CA LYS A 92 2.89 -0.63 6.69
C LYS A 92 2.00 0.56 6.34
N PHE A 93 2.59 1.73 6.11
CA PHE A 93 1.87 2.93 5.68
C PHE A 93 1.20 2.73 4.32
N VAL A 94 1.90 2.17 3.33
CA VAL A 94 1.32 1.89 2.00
C VAL A 94 0.14 0.93 2.12
N PHE A 95 0.26 -0.17 2.88
CA PHE A 95 -0.86 -1.09 3.08
C PHE A 95 -2.04 -0.43 3.80
N ALA A 96 -1.80 0.36 4.84
CA ALA A 96 -2.85 1.07 5.57
C ALA A 96 -3.55 2.12 4.68
N LEU A 97 -2.78 2.89 3.90
CA LEU A 97 -3.31 3.87 2.97
C LEU A 97 -4.11 3.21 1.84
N SER A 98 -3.58 2.16 1.24
CA SER A 98 -4.29 1.37 0.23
C SER A 98 -5.60 0.80 0.78
N PHE A 99 -5.60 0.27 2.01
CA PHE A 99 -6.82 -0.25 2.64
C PHE A 99 -7.86 0.85 2.88
N ALA A 100 -7.44 2.04 3.36
CA ALA A 100 -8.33 3.19 3.53
C ALA A 100 -8.94 3.66 2.20
N LEU A 101 -8.14 3.72 1.13
CA LEU A 101 -8.60 4.07 -0.21
C LEU A 101 -9.58 3.02 -0.77
N PHE A 102 -9.30 1.74 -0.52
CA PHE A 102 -10.20 0.66 -0.93
C PHE A 102 -11.58 0.78 -0.26
N ILE A 103 -11.61 1.02 1.06
CA ILE A 103 -12.86 1.27 1.81
C ILE A 103 -13.59 2.48 1.24
N LEU A 104 -12.88 3.57 0.99
CA LEU A 104 -13.47 4.79 0.42
C LEU A 104 -14.14 4.50 -0.94
N ILE A 105 -13.48 3.75 -1.81
CA ILE A 105 -14.03 3.39 -3.13
C ILE A 105 -15.26 2.50 -2.99
N ILE A 106 -15.24 1.50 -2.09
CA ILE A 106 -16.41 0.67 -1.81
C ILE A 106 -17.57 1.53 -1.29
N PHE A 107 -17.32 2.42 -0.33
CA PHE A 107 -18.34 3.30 0.23
C PHE A 107 -18.96 4.20 -0.85
N LEU A 108 -18.14 4.80 -1.71
CA LEU A 108 -18.62 5.60 -2.83
C LEU A 108 -19.41 4.77 -3.86
N ALA A 109 -19.03 3.51 -4.08
CA ALA A 109 -19.76 2.62 -4.97
C ALA A 109 -21.14 2.25 -4.39
N LEU A 110 -21.22 1.98 -3.07
CA LEU A 110 -22.47 1.69 -2.38
C LEU A 110 -23.43 2.89 -2.36
N LEU A 111 -22.92 4.12 -2.25
CA LEU A 111 -23.77 5.32 -2.33
C LEU A 111 -24.38 5.55 -3.72
N LYS A 112 -23.82 4.95 -4.77
CA LYS A 112 -24.29 5.07 -6.15
C LYS A 112 -25.12 3.87 -6.61
N TYR A 113 -25.21 2.84 -5.79
CA TYR A 113 -26.07 1.68 -5.98
C TYR A 113 -27.47 2.01 -5.45
#